data_AF-A0A920F1W1-F1
#
_entry.id   AF-A0A920F1W1-F1
#
_cell.length_a   1.000
_cell.length_b   1.000
_cell.length_c   1.000
_cell.angle_alpha   90.00
_cell.angle_beta   90.00
_cell.angle_gamma   90.00
#
_symmetry.space_group_name_H-M   'P 1'
#
loop_
_entity.id
_entity.type
_entity.pdbx_description
1 polymer ?
#
loop_
_entity_poly.entity_id
_entity_poly.type
_entity_poly.pdbx_seq_one_letter_code
_entity_poly.pdbx_strand_id
1 'polypeptide(L)'
;MKEHLNYAETHLDIRTYRRPLSFAFLKSRCWQFRYDDCCDAKETTNLMCCLLSKQLGCKRTIARVTNIEFDKYKEDVDFNSLGIDELISPEELAVKEIQLLIDESAFNNSYEFEEGALTMMGTTLLESAPFVGKSVKEAAAVFSEVLLCQLPSSVQVRKPPLSPW
;
A
#
# COMPACT_ATOMS: atom_id res chain seq x y z
N MET A 1 23.04 -3.28 -19.43
CA MET A 1 23.18 -3.61 -18.00
C MET A 1 24.49 -3.11 -17.37
N LYS A 2 25.66 -3.20 -18.03
CA LYS A 2 26.93 -2.74 -17.41
C LYS A 2 27.00 -1.23 -17.17
N GLU A 3 26.47 -0.44 -18.09
CA GLU A 3 26.46 1.02 -18.02
C GLU A 3 25.53 1.53 -16.92
N HIS A 4 24.33 0.97 -16.78
CA HIS A 4 23.40 1.33 -15.70
C HIS A 4 23.97 1.09 -14.30
N LEU A 5 24.72 -0.01 -14.11
CA LEU A 5 25.38 -0.29 -12.83
C LEU A 5 26.51 0.71 -12.53
N ASN A 6 27.29 1.07 -13.55
CA ASN A 6 28.37 2.04 -13.38
C ASN A 6 27.82 3.45 -13.15
N TYR A 7 26.72 3.81 -13.83
CA TYR A 7 25.99 5.05 -13.58
C TYR A 7 25.50 5.12 -12.13
N ALA A 8 24.89 4.04 -11.65
CA ALA A 8 24.38 3.98 -10.29
C ALA A 8 25.51 4.09 -9.24
N GLU A 9 26.65 3.41 -9.43
CA GLU A 9 27.80 3.53 -8.51
C GLU A 9 28.48 4.90 -8.54
N THR A 10 28.38 5.64 -9.65
CA THR A 10 29.01 6.96 -9.80
C THR A 10 28.10 8.13 -9.41
N HIS A 11 26.77 7.94 -9.47
CA HIS A 11 25.78 9.00 -9.24
C HIS A 11 24.88 8.75 -8.03
N LEU A 12 24.87 7.53 -7.48
CA LEU A 12 24.19 7.18 -6.25
C LEU A 12 25.22 6.65 -5.26
N ASP A 13 25.06 6.94 -3.96
CA ASP A 13 25.90 6.38 -2.90
C ASP A 13 25.53 4.90 -2.65
N ILE A 14 25.70 4.08 -3.68
CA ILE A 14 25.39 2.67 -3.70
C ILE A 14 26.59 1.89 -4.21
N ARG A 15 26.83 0.74 -3.61
CA ARG A 15 27.92 -0.15 -4.02
C ARG A 15 27.37 -1.31 -4.81
N THR A 16 27.83 -1.48 -6.06
CA THR A 16 27.35 -2.56 -6.93
C THR A 16 28.24 -3.79 -6.84
N TYR A 17 27.63 -4.98 -6.80
CA TYR A 17 28.35 -6.25 -6.85
C TYR A 17 27.89 -7.06 -8.04
N ARG A 18 28.79 -7.26 -9.00
CA ARG A 18 28.50 -8.02 -10.22
C ARG A 18 28.88 -9.49 -10.03
N ARG A 19 28.13 -10.20 -9.18
CA ARG A 19 28.26 -11.65 -8.97
C ARG A 19 26.87 -12.28 -8.85
N PRO A 20 26.70 -13.54 -9.30
CA PRO A 20 25.46 -14.26 -9.03
C PRO A 20 25.29 -14.44 -7.53
N LEU A 21 24.03 -14.39 -7.09
CA LEU A 21 23.62 -14.78 -5.75
C LEU A 21 24.06 -16.23 -5.50
N SER A 22 25.09 -16.39 -4.68
CA SER A 22 25.69 -17.67 -4.35
C SER A 22 25.96 -17.72 -2.85
N PHE A 23 25.90 -18.92 -2.27
CA PHE A 23 26.14 -19.09 -0.84
C PHE A 23 27.49 -18.53 -0.39
N ALA A 24 28.55 -18.71 -1.20
CA ALA A 24 29.87 -18.15 -0.90
C ALA A 24 29.86 -16.61 -0.86
N PHE A 25 29.10 -15.98 -1.76
CA PHE A 25 28.93 -14.54 -1.78
C PHE A 25 28.16 -14.06 -0.53
N LEU A 26 27.01 -14.69 -0.23
CA LEU A 26 26.21 -14.40 0.95
C LEU A 26 27.04 -14.57 2.24
N LYS A 27 27.71 -15.71 2.41
CA LYS A 27 28.56 -15.97 3.59
C LYS A 27 29.66 -14.93 3.79
N SER A 28 30.22 -14.41 2.69
CA SER A 28 31.30 -13.41 2.78
C SER A 28 30.83 -12.05 3.29
N ARG A 29 29.53 -11.73 3.21
CA ARG A 29 29.03 -10.35 3.29
C ARG A 29 27.68 -10.15 4.01
N CYS A 30 26.87 -11.18 4.26
CA CYS A 30 25.57 -11.07 4.95
C CYS A 30 25.66 -10.34 6.31
N TRP A 31 26.77 -10.50 7.03
CA TRP A 31 27.02 -9.80 8.31
C TRP A 31 27.14 -8.28 8.20
N GLN A 32 27.42 -7.72 7.02
CA GLN A 32 27.45 -6.28 6.79
C GLN A 32 26.06 -5.70 6.52
N PHE A 33 25.12 -6.52 6.05
CA PHE A 33 23.80 -6.05 5.64
C PHE A 33 22.85 -6.05 6.85
N ARG A 34 22.33 -4.87 7.19
CA ARG A 34 21.29 -4.70 8.22
C ARG A 34 19.94 -5.23 7.73
N TYR A 35 19.72 -5.14 6.43
CA TYR A 35 18.55 -5.60 5.69
C TYR A 35 19.03 -6.29 4.41
N ASP A 36 18.42 -7.44 4.08
CA ASP A 36 18.61 -8.09 2.79
C ASP A 36 17.28 -8.10 2.04
N ASP A 37 17.29 -7.55 0.82
CA ASP A 37 16.14 -7.48 -0.08
C ASP A 37 16.50 -8.24 -1.37
N CYS A 38 15.92 -9.42 -1.53
CA CYS A 38 16.17 -10.28 -2.68
C CYS A 38 15.03 -10.09 -3.70
N CYS A 39 15.36 -9.46 -4.84
CA CYS A 39 14.41 -9.07 -5.89
C CYS A 39 14.74 -9.68 -7.27
N ASP A 40 15.08 -10.96 -7.32
CA ASP A 40 15.24 -11.71 -8.57
C ASP A 40 13.88 -11.92 -9.28
N ALA A 41 13.93 -12.31 -10.55
CA ALA A 41 12.76 -12.69 -11.33
C ALA A 41 12.12 -14.00 -10.82
N LYS A 42 12.91 -14.87 -10.18
CA LYS A 42 12.42 -16.12 -9.59
C LYS A 42 12.20 -15.95 -8.09
N GLU A 43 10.95 -16.05 -7.67
CA GLU A 43 10.53 -15.97 -6.26
C GLU A 43 11.25 -17.00 -5.38
N THR A 44 11.43 -18.23 -5.86
CA THR A 44 12.17 -19.28 -5.13
C THR A 44 13.60 -18.83 -4.80
N THR A 45 14.23 -18.03 -5.67
CA THR A 45 15.56 -17.48 -5.40
C THR A 45 15.49 -16.45 -4.30
N ASN A 46 14.46 -15.62 -4.27
CA ASN A 46 14.26 -14.59 -3.25
C ASN A 46 14.02 -15.20 -1.87
N LEU A 47 13.15 -16.21 -1.79
CA LEU A 47 12.84 -16.94 -0.55
C LEU A 47 14.07 -17.68 -0.02
N MET A 48 14.78 -18.42 -0.89
CA MET A 48 16.01 -19.14 -0.50
C MET A 48 17.14 -18.20 -0.10
N CYS A 49 17.27 -17.06 -0.78
CA CYS A 49 18.21 -16.00 -0.45
C CYS A 49 17.96 -15.47 0.96
N CYS A 50 16.71 -15.09 1.28
CA CYS A 50 16.32 -14.61 2.61
C CYS A 50 16.57 -15.65 3.70
N LEU A 51 16.17 -16.91 3.48
CA LEU A 51 16.41 -18.03 4.40
C LEU A 51 17.90 -18.17 4.72
N LEU A 52 18.75 -18.22 3.69
CA LEU A 52 20.20 -18.34 3.86
C LEU A 52 20.78 -17.11 4.58
N SER A 53 20.35 -15.91 4.20
CA SER A 53 20.80 -14.67 4.83
C SER A 53 20.44 -14.61 6.31
N LYS A 54 19.24 -15.05 6.70
CA LYS A 54 18.84 -15.14 8.11
C LYS A 54 19.70 -16.13 8.88
N GLN A 55 19.96 -17.32 8.32
CA GLN A 55 20.86 -18.31 8.93
C GLN A 55 22.31 -17.81 9.03
N LEU A 56 22.73 -16.94 8.12
CA LEU A 56 24.04 -16.28 8.14
C LEU A 56 24.09 -15.03 9.03
N GLY A 57 23.04 -14.74 9.80
CA GLY A 57 23.04 -13.68 10.82
C GLY A 57 22.52 -12.33 10.36
N CYS A 58 21.84 -12.24 9.21
CA CYS A 58 21.15 -11.01 8.82
C CYS A 58 20.03 -10.68 9.83
N LYS A 59 19.89 -9.41 10.17
CA LYS A 59 18.92 -8.97 11.19
C LYS A 59 17.49 -9.00 10.67
N ARG A 60 17.29 -8.53 9.44
CA ARG A 60 16.00 -8.42 8.78
C ARG A 60 16.07 -8.83 7.32
N THR A 61 15.12 -9.64 6.86
CA THR A 61 15.04 -10.16 5.50
C THR A 61 13.69 -9.83 4.89
N ILE A 62 13.69 -9.38 3.63
CA ILE A 62 12.49 -9.00 2.90
C ILE A 62 12.50 -9.79 1.58
N ALA A 63 11.43 -10.54 1.33
CA ALA A 63 11.28 -11.31 0.10
C ALA A 63 10.16 -10.75 -0.76
N ARG A 64 10.47 -10.48 -2.03
CA ARG A 64 9.45 -10.16 -3.04
C ARG A 64 8.91 -11.44 -3.68
N VAL A 65 7.58 -11.58 -3.63
CA VAL A 65 6.82 -12.60 -4.35
C VAL A 65 5.80 -11.93 -5.26
N THR A 66 5.38 -12.63 -6.29
CA THR A 66 4.30 -12.25 -7.23
C THR A 66 3.07 -13.13 -7.03
N ASN A 67 3.25 -14.40 -6.63
CA ASN A 67 2.15 -15.32 -6.39
C ASN A 67 1.33 -14.92 -5.15
N ILE A 68 0.08 -14.56 -5.40
CA ILE A 68 -0.94 -14.21 -4.38
C ILE A 68 -1.22 -15.33 -3.37
N GLU A 69 -0.89 -16.58 -3.69
CA GLU A 69 -1.05 -17.71 -2.76
C GLU A 69 -0.24 -17.53 -1.49
N PHE A 70 0.94 -16.89 -1.56
CA PHE A 70 1.76 -16.66 -0.37
C PHE A 70 1.10 -15.71 0.63
N ASP A 71 0.29 -14.76 0.15
CA ASP A 71 -0.50 -13.90 1.04
C ASP A 71 -1.72 -14.65 1.59
N LYS A 72 -2.40 -15.42 0.73
CA LYS A 72 -3.55 -16.25 1.12
C LYS A 72 -3.21 -17.27 2.21
N TYR A 73 -2.02 -17.86 2.17
CA TYR A 73 -1.55 -18.87 3.12
C TYR A 73 -0.61 -18.30 4.19
N LYS A 74 -0.55 -16.97 4.34
CA LYS A 74 0.28 -16.30 5.34
C LYS A 74 -0.07 -16.67 6.77
N GLU A 75 -1.31 -17.07 7.02
CA GLU A 75 -1.76 -17.57 8.32
C GLU A 75 -1.44 -19.07 8.52
N ASP A 76 -1.36 -19.84 7.44
CA ASP A 76 -1.07 -21.27 7.48
C ASP A 76 0.44 -21.57 7.55
N VAL A 77 1.27 -20.64 7.05
CA VAL A 77 2.72 -20.76 6.98
C VAL A 77 3.38 -19.64 7.77
N ASP A 78 4.11 -20.01 8.83
CA ASP A 78 4.91 -19.05 9.58
C ASP A 78 6.22 -18.71 8.84
N PHE A 79 6.15 -17.72 7.94
CA PHE A 79 7.28 -17.21 7.19
C PHE A 79 8.40 -16.63 8.08
N ASN A 80 8.05 -16.09 9.26
CA ASN A 80 9.05 -15.59 10.21
C ASN A 80 9.93 -16.73 10.73
N SER A 81 9.33 -17.89 11.04
CA SER A 81 10.09 -19.08 11.45
C SER A 81 11.03 -19.60 10.35
N LEU A 82 10.65 -19.39 9.09
CA LEU A 82 11.46 -19.71 7.91
C LEU A 82 12.53 -18.64 7.61
N GLY A 83 12.65 -17.60 8.43
CA GLY A 83 13.64 -16.55 8.28
C GLY A 83 13.32 -15.52 7.21
N ILE A 84 12.04 -15.33 6.90
CA ILE A 84 11.52 -14.26 6.06
C ILE A 84 10.72 -13.32 6.97
N ASP A 85 11.27 -12.16 7.29
CA ASP A 85 10.60 -11.23 8.22
C ASP A 85 9.45 -10.46 7.56
N GLU A 86 9.59 -10.15 6.27
CA GLU A 86 8.57 -9.43 5.50
C GLU A 86 8.42 -10.04 4.10
N LEU A 87 7.17 -10.09 3.65
CA LEU A 87 6.80 -10.58 2.33
C LEU A 87 6.10 -9.45 1.58
N ILE A 88 6.60 -9.10 0.40
CA ILE A 88 6.03 -8.04 -0.43
C ILE A 88 5.48 -8.65 -1.72
N SER A 89 4.19 -8.44 -1.97
CA SER A 89 3.53 -8.79 -3.24
C SER A 89 3.15 -7.53 -4.04
N PRO A 90 3.89 -7.18 -5.10
CA PRO A 90 3.55 -6.04 -5.94
C PRO A 90 2.17 -6.18 -6.61
N GLU A 91 1.74 -7.39 -6.93
CA GLU A 91 0.43 -7.65 -7.53
C GLU A 91 -0.70 -7.37 -6.54
N GLU A 92 -0.55 -7.84 -5.30
CA GLU A 92 -1.51 -7.57 -4.24
C GLU A 92 -1.58 -6.07 -3.91
N LEU A 93 -0.42 -5.40 -3.84
CA LEU A 93 -0.35 -3.95 -3.67
C LEU A 93 -1.06 -3.21 -4.81
N ALA A 94 -0.89 -3.66 -6.06
CA ALA A 94 -1.59 -3.08 -7.20
C ALA A 94 -3.11 -3.32 -7.13
N VAL A 95 -3.55 -4.50 -6.69
CA VAL A 95 -4.98 -4.79 -6.48
C VAL A 95 -5.57 -3.87 -5.41
N LYS A 96 -4.88 -3.68 -4.28
CA LYS A 96 -5.32 -2.77 -3.22
C LYS A 96 -5.43 -1.33 -3.71
N GLU A 97 -4.48 -0.88 -4.53
CA GLU A 97 -4.51 0.45 -5.13
C GLU A 97 -5.69 0.61 -6.10
N ILE A 98 -5.94 -0.40 -6.96
CA ILE A 98 -7.09 -0.38 -7.87
C ILE A 98 -8.41 -0.40 -7.08
N GLN A 99 -8.52 -1.18 -6.02
CA GLN A 99 -9.69 -1.20 -5.16
C GLN A 99 -9.93 0.17 -4.52
N LEU A 100 -8.89 0.79 -3.98
CA LEU A 100 -8.97 2.14 -3.44
C LEU A 100 -9.49 3.14 -4.49
N LEU A 101 -8.94 3.10 -5.70
CA LEU A 101 -9.38 3.97 -6.80
C LEU A 101 -10.81 3.69 -7.25
N ILE A 102 -11.24 2.42 -7.25
CA ILE A 102 -12.64 2.05 -7.54
C ILE A 102 -13.55 2.58 -6.45
N ASP A 103 -13.21 2.39 -5.17
CA ASP A 103 -14.00 2.88 -4.05
C ASP A 103 -14.11 4.41 -4.08
N GLU A 104 -12.99 5.13 -4.27
CA GLU A 104 -12.98 6.58 -4.49
C GLU A 104 -13.83 7.00 -5.69
N SER A 105 -13.82 6.23 -6.78
CA SER A 105 -14.67 6.49 -7.95
C SER A 105 -16.14 6.19 -7.69
N ALA A 106 -16.44 5.18 -6.87
CA ALA A 106 -17.77 4.73 -6.49
C ALA A 106 -18.41 5.63 -5.43
N PHE A 107 -17.62 6.49 -4.75
CA PHE A 107 -18.15 7.59 -3.95
C PHE A 107 -18.90 8.66 -4.77
N ASN A 108 -18.97 8.53 -6.09
CA ASN A 108 -20.00 9.20 -6.88
C ASN A 108 -21.33 8.43 -6.80
N ASN A 109 -22.27 9.04 -6.07
CA ASN A 109 -23.71 8.77 -6.01
C ASN A 109 -24.15 7.85 -4.87
N SER A 110 -24.36 8.47 -3.70
CA SER A 110 -25.27 8.06 -2.60
C SER A 110 -25.20 6.60 -2.10
N TYR A 111 -24.76 6.42 -0.86
CA TYR A 111 -24.90 5.16 -0.10
C TYR A 111 -26.02 5.29 0.95
N GLU A 112 -26.94 4.34 1.01
CA GLU A 112 -28.08 4.32 1.94
C GLU A 112 -27.85 3.33 3.10
N PHE A 113 -28.16 3.76 4.32
CA PHE A 113 -28.16 2.95 5.55
C PHE A 113 -29.58 2.86 6.13
N GLU A 114 -29.89 1.75 6.81
CA GLU A 114 -31.16 1.48 7.49
C GLU A 114 -32.40 1.84 6.64
N GLU A 115 -32.57 1.18 5.49
CA GLU A 115 -33.71 1.39 4.56
C GLU A 115 -33.95 2.86 4.18
N GLY A 116 -32.88 3.65 4.06
CA GLY A 116 -32.96 5.06 3.65
C GLY A 116 -33.18 6.04 4.80
N ALA A 117 -33.10 5.60 6.06
CA ALA A 117 -33.08 6.50 7.22
C ALA A 117 -31.85 7.42 7.22
N LEU A 118 -30.78 7.00 6.55
CA LEU A 118 -29.55 7.77 6.39
C LEU A 118 -28.98 7.58 4.98
N THR A 119 -28.77 8.68 4.26
CA THR A 119 -28.10 8.67 2.95
C THR A 119 -26.82 9.50 3.02
N MET A 120 -25.71 8.91 2.59
CA MET A 120 -24.39 9.52 2.51
C MET A 120 -24.06 9.81 1.06
N MET A 121 -23.83 11.07 0.71
CA MET A 121 -23.39 11.46 -0.64
C MET A 121 -21.97 12.04 -0.60
N GLY A 122 -21.06 11.44 -1.38
CA GLY A 122 -19.78 12.05 -1.72
C GLY A 122 -19.92 12.88 -2.99
N THR A 123 -19.33 14.07 -3.03
CA THR A 123 -19.25 14.87 -4.25
C THR A 123 -17.99 15.72 -4.28
N THR A 124 -17.45 15.92 -5.48
CA THR A 124 -16.35 16.86 -5.72
C THR A 124 -16.91 18.27 -5.87
N LEU A 125 -16.37 19.23 -5.12
CA LEU A 125 -16.80 20.61 -5.19
C LEU A 125 -16.20 21.31 -6.41
N LEU A 126 -17.07 21.95 -7.20
CA LEU A 126 -16.64 22.88 -8.24
C LEU A 126 -16.12 24.16 -7.58
N GLU A 127 -15.15 24.83 -8.20
CA GLU A 127 -14.59 26.10 -7.70
C GLU A 127 -15.65 27.20 -7.51
N SER A 128 -16.75 27.14 -8.26
CA SER A 128 -17.88 28.06 -8.16
C SER A 128 -18.85 27.75 -7.00
N ALA A 129 -18.63 26.67 -6.24
CA ALA A 129 -19.55 26.28 -5.20
C ALA A 129 -19.53 27.27 -4.02
N PRO A 130 -20.70 27.65 -3.46
CA PRO A 130 -20.86 28.77 -2.53
C PRO A 130 -20.21 28.60 -1.14
N PHE A 131 -19.54 27.46 -0.92
CA PHE A 131 -18.88 27.11 0.32
C PHE A 131 -17.43 26.63 0.11
N VAL A 132 -16.89 26.78 -1.12
CA VAL A 132 -15.44 26.65 -1.36
C VAL A 132 -14.71 27.72 -0.57
N GLY A 133 -13.67 27.31 0.16
CA GLY A 133 -12.89 28.20 1.04
C GLY A 133 -13.53 28.48 2.41
N LYS A 134 -14.69 27.89 2.72
CA LYS A 134 -15.29 27.93 4.06
C LYS A 134 -14.90 26.71 4.87
N SER A 135 -14.84 26.85 6.19
CA SER A 135 -14.71 25.71 7.09
C SER A 135 -15.97 24.83 7.06
N VAL A 136 -15.84 23.55 7.45
CA VAL A 136 -16.98 22.63 7.54
C VAL A 136 -18.11 23.20 8.39
N LYS A 137 -17.77 23.91 9.48
CA LYS A 137 -18.73 24.56 10.38
C LYS A 137 -19.51 25.68 9.70
N GLU A 138 -18.85 26.48 8.88
CA GLU A 138 -19.49 27.57 8.12
C GLU A 138 -20.31 27.03 6.96
N ALA A 139 -19.84 25.98 6.28
CA ALA A 139 -20.59 25.31 5.22
C ALA A 139 -21.86 24.63 5.77
N ALA A 140 -21.79 24.04 6.97
CA ALA A 140 -22.95 23.44 7.64
C ALA A 140 -24.01 24.48 8.02
N ALA A 141 -23.62 25.75 8.22
CA ALA A 141 -24.57 26.83 8.45
C ALA A 141 -25.35 27.24 7.18
N VAL A 142 -24.80 26.97 5.98
CA VAL A 142 -25.47 27.23 4.70
C VAL A 142 -26.51 26.15 4.38
N PHE A 143 -26.27 24.91 4.82
CA PHE A 143 -27.17 23.78 4.63
C PHE A 143 -27.51 23.13 5.97
N SER A 144 -28.50 23.67 6.68
CA SER A 144 -28.94 23.14 7.98
C SER A 144 -29.56 21.74 7.90
N GLU A 145 -30.03 21.35 6.71
CA GLU A 145 -30.51 20.00 6.44
C GLU A 145 -29.37 19.03 6.15
N VAL A 146 -28.12 19.50 6.01
CA VAL A 146 -27.00 18.65 5.63
C VAL A 146 -25.97 18.55 6.74
N LEU A 147 -25.71 17.35 7.26
CA LEU A 147 -24.50 17.12 8.05
C LEU A 147 -23.31 16.98 7.10
N LEU A 148 -22.35 17.89 7.21
CA LEU A 148 -21.11 17.86 6.42
C LEU A 148 -19.97 17.21 7.22
N CYS A 149 -19.32 16.21 6.63
CA CYS A 149 -18.09 15.62 7.17
C CYS A 149 -16.94 15.77 6.16
N GLN A 150 -15.74 16.05 6.67
CA GLN A 150 -14.54 16.16 5.85
C GLN A 150 -13.78 14.83 5.85
N LEU A 151 -13.55 14.28 4.67
CA LEU A 151 -12.60 13.22 4.40
C LEU A 151 -11.34 13.82 3.76
N PRO A 152 -10.18 13.14 3.83
CA PRO A 152 -8.94 13.62 3.22
C PRO A 152 -9.06 13.97 1.72
N SER A 153 -10.06 13.41 1.01
CA SER A 153 -10.28 13.62 -0.43
C SER A 153 -11.73 14.01 -0.81
N SER A 154 -12.67 14.13 0.13
CA SER A 154 -14.09 14.35 -0.21
C SER A 154 -14.93 14.99 0.91
N VAL A 155 -16.04 15.64 0.56
CA VAL A 155 -17.04 16.17 1.50
C VAL A 155 -18.26 15.26 1.47
N GLN A 156 -18.70 14.79 2.64
CA GLN A 156 -19.94 14.03 2.76
C GLN A 156 -21.12 14.94 3.08
N VAL A 157 -22.25 14.70 2.41
CA VAL A 157 -23.53 15.37 2.62
C VAL A 157 -24.51 14.33 3.18
N ARG A 158 -25.05 14.57 4.38
CA ARG A 158 -26.14 13.78 4.99
C ARG A 158 -27.45 14.56 4.94
N LYS A 159 -28.49 14.09 4.25
CA LYS A 159 -29.84 14.69 4.36
C LYS A 159 -30.50 14.25 5.70
N PRO A 160 -31.36 15.06 6.37
CA PRO A 160 -32.09 14.60 7.53
C PRO A 160 -33.16 13.61 7.05
N PRO A 161 -33.62 12.68 7.90
CA PRO A 161 -34.76 11.86 7.54
C PRO A 161 -35.93 12.77 7.19
N LEU A 162 -36.54 12.54 6.02
CA LEU A 162 -37.83 13.15 5.69
C LEU A 162 -38.80 12.80 6.82
N SER A 163 -39.40 13.82 7.45
CA SER A 163 -40.45 13.58 8.43
C SER A 163 -41.55 12.76 7.78
N PRO A 164 -42.11 11.75 8.45
CA PRO A 164 -43.18 10.95 7.89
C PRO A 164 -44.53 11.68 8.02
N TRP A 165 -44.64 12.89 7.46
CA TRP A 165 -45.88 13.63 7.18
C TRP A 165 -45.62 14.66 6.07
#